data_AF-A0AAD8HG62-F1
#
_entry.id   AF-A0AAD8HG62-F1
#
_cell.length_a   1.000
_cell.length_b   1.000
_cell.length_c   1.000
_cell.angle_alpha   90.00
_cell.angle_beta   90.00
_cell.angle_gamma   90.00
#
_symmetry.space_group_name_H-M   'P 1'
#
loop_
_entity.id
_entity.type
_entity.pdbx_description
1 polymer ?
#
loop_
_entity_poly.entity_id
_entity_poly.type
_entity_poly.pdbx_seq_one_letter_code
_entity_poly.pdbx_strand_id
1 'polypeptide(L)'
;MEAVLERSNITFRKLHSDVRLSLKTQELTAIFTAVRLGCSCYMEGDIHTVLDSLTLLFTLWVIYMIRFKLRASYMAELDTTPLYYVVVPCALLSIFVHPYTKHPLITRILWAFCVYLESISVLPQLRLMQKAKLIEPFTAHYVFALGISRFLGCAHWVISVYETAGTYLFLFGSGLFWLPTVLLSEVVQTFILADFCYYYMRSVVNGQLLVSLSNGTCKYGTRVDYIMASQDLYYKFVPETYSVISSKGTSDHHLVKVDIVTAADRRPKKLKQKVSRIASSCSCNGMWKID
;
A
#
# COMPACT_ATOMS: atom_id res chain seq x y z
N MET A 1 6.32 7.65 -36.87
CA MET A 1 6.60 8.99 -37.44
C MET A 1 7.30 9.80 -36.34
N GLU A 2 8.53 9.40 -36.02
CA GLU A 2 9.38 9.99 -34.97
C GLU A 2 10.33 11.00 -35.59
N ALA A 3 9.85 12.20 -35.84
CA ALA A 3 10.72 13.35 -36.07
C ALA A 3 9.94 14.62 -35.72
N VAL A 4 10.65 15.56 -35.11
CA VAL A 4 10.20 16.92 -34.75
C VAL A 4 9.49 17.03 -33.40
N LEU A 5 10.27 17.18 -32.32
CA LEU A 5 10.10 18.23 -31.29
C LEU A 5 11.11 18.12 -30.14
N GLU A 6 12.40 18.02 -30.46
CA GLU A 6 13.47 18.21 -29.47
C GLU A 6 13.87 19.69 -29.41
N ARG A 7 12.95 20.55 -28.96
CA ARG A 7 13.21 22.00 -28.82
C ARG A 7 12.41 22.71 -27.72
N SER A 8 12.08 22.02 -26.65
CA SER A 8 11.60 22.63 -25.42
C SER A 8 12.00 21.78 -24.23
N ASN A 9 12.48 22.40 -23.15
CA ASN A 9 12.65 21.74 -21.86
C ASN A 9 11.27 21.45 -21.25
N ILE A 10 10.42 20.72 -21.97
CA ILE A 10 9.22 20.10 -21.45
C ILE A 10 9.64 18.69 -21.08
N THR A 11 10.06 18.52 -19.82
CA THR A 11 10.32 17.20 -19.28
C THR A 11 8.98 16.53 -19.06
N PHE A 12 8.54 15.70 -20.01
CA PHE A 12 7.42 14.78 -19.80
C PHE A 12 7.84 13.74 -18.76
N ARG A 13 7.63 14.07 -17.48
CA ARG A 13 7.83 13.11 -16.39
C ARG A 13 6.57 12.26 -16.33
N LYS A 14 6.60 11.08 -16.97
CA LYS A 14 5.62 10.03 -16.75
C LYS A 14 5.57 9.79 -15.24
N LEU A 15 4.46 10.14 -14.58
CA LEU A 15 4.27 9.79 -13.18
C LEU A 15 4.22 8.27 -13.15
N HIS A 16 5.32 7.67 -12.73
CA HIS A 16 5.42 6.24 -12.52
C HIS A 16 4.31 5.87 -11.53
N SER A 17 3.55 4.81 -11.78
CA SER A 17 2.48 4.40 -10.87
C SER A 17 3.08 4.17 -9.47
N ASP A 18 2.80 5.09 -8.56
CA ASP A 18 3.32 5.04 -7.19
C ASP A 18 2.68 3.88 -6.45
N VAL A 19 3.50 3.02 -5.84
CA VAL A 19 3.00 1.87 -5.09
C VAL A 19 2.31 2.37 -3.81
N ARG A 20 1.00 2.17 -3.69
CA ARG A 20 0.19 2.62 -2.53
C ARG A 20 0.05 1.59 -1.41
N LEU A 21 1.05 0.75 -1.26
CA LEU A 21 1.13 -0.27 -0.23
C LEU A 21 2.19 0.12 0.80
N SER A 22 1.80 0.13 2.07
CA SER A 22 2.70 0.38 3.21
C SER A 22 3.61 -0.83 3.39
N LEU A 23 4.89 -0.62 3.12
CA LEU A 23 5.95 -1.57 3.45
C LEU A 23 5.96 -1.88 4.94
N LYS A 24 5.68 -0.88 5.79
CA LYS A 24 5.61 -1.06 7.26
C LYS A 24 4.51 -2.02 7.68
N THR A 25 3.34 -1.95 7.05
CA THR A 25 2.28 -2.93 7.28
C THR A 25 2.72 -4.33 6.86
N GLN A 26 3.34 -4.47 5.68
CA GLN A 26 3.80 -5.78 5.22
C GLN A 26 4.87 -6.37 6.13
N GLU A 27 5.81 -5.55 6.64
CA GLU A 27 6.80 -5.98 7.64
C GLU A 27 6.13 -6.48 8.93
N LEU A 28 5.14 -5.75 9.45
CA LEU A 28 4.38 -6.17 10.63
C LEU A 28 3.60 -7.47 10.38
N THR A 29 2.98 -7.61 9.20
CA THR A 29 2.29 -8.83 8.79
C THR A 29 3.24 -10.02 8.74
N ALA A 30 4.40 -9.86 8.12
CA ALA A 30 5.41 -10.91 8.08
C ALA A 30 5.87 -11.32 9.49
N ILE A 31 6.07 -10.36 10.40
CA ILE A 31 6.50 -10.63 11.78
C ILE A 31 5.45 -11.46 12.52
N PHE A 32 4.19 -11.01 12.59
CA PHE A 32 3.19 -11.75 13.36
C PHE A 32 2.87 -13.11 12.72
N THR A 33 2.81 -13.20 11.39
CA THR A 33 2.53 -14.47 10.71
C THR A 33 3.69 -15.45 10.89
N ALA A 34 4.95 -14.99 10.86
CA ALA A 34 6.10 -15.86 11.11
C ALA A 34 6.12 -16.40 12.54
N VAL A 35 5.86 -15.54 13.54
CA VAL A 35 5.80 -15.97 14.94
C VAL A 35 4.61 -16.91 15.16
N ARG A 36 3.46 -16.62 14.54
CA ARG A 36 2.28 -17.51 14.59
C ARG A 36 2.58 -18.86 13.99
N LEU A 37 3.16 -18.90 12.80
CA LEU A 37 3.55 -20.14 12.12
C LEU A 37 4.52 -20.96 12.98
N GLY A 38 5.51 -20.33 13.60
CA GLY A 38 6.44 -20.99 14.51
C GLY A 38 5.73 -21.60 15.74
N CYS A 39 4.74 -20.90 16.30
CA CYS A 39 3.91 -21.43 17.38
C CYS A 39 3.01 -22.58 16.91
N SER A 40 2.34 -22.43 15.76
CA SER A 40 1.43 -23.43 15.19
C SER A 40 2.17 -24.71 14.84
N CYS A 41 3.34 -24.65 14.17
CA CYS A 41 4.16 -25.83 13.89
C CYS A 41 4.56 -26.61 15.15
N TYR A 42 4.67 -25.94 16.30
CA TYR A 42 5.01 -26.56 17.57
C TYR A 42 3.78 -27.05 18.35
N MET A 43 2.63 -26.39 18.20
CA MET A 43 1.39 -26.69 18.94
C MET A 43 0.45 -27.65 18.19
N GLU A 44 0.20 -27.46 16.90
CA GLU A 44 -0.74 -28.24 16.09
C GLU A 44 -0.49 -28.06 14.56
N GLY A 45 -0.35 -29.17 13.84
CA GLY A 45 -0.05 -29.21 12.40
C GLY A 45 -1.29 -29.19 11.51
N ASP A 46 -2.21 -28.26 11.73
CA ASP A 46 -3.52 -28.24 11.07
C ASP A 46 -3.57 -27.36 9.80
N ILE A 47 -4.75 -27.26 9.18
CA ILE A 47 -5.02 -26.40 8.02
C ILE A 47 -4.61 -24.94 8.24
N HIS A 48 -4.70 -24.45 9.48
CA HIS A 48 -4.26 -23.09 9.84
C HIS A 48 -2.77 -22.88 9.62
N THR A 49 -1.94 -23.89 9.90
CA THR A 49 -0.49 -23.86 9.67
C THR A 49 -0.17 -23.74 8.17
N VAL A 50 -0.96 -24.40 7.31
CA VAL A 50 -0.84 -24.27 5.85
C VAL A 50 -1.24 -22.88 5.37
N LEU A 51 -2.35 -22.34 5.89
CA LEU A 51 -2.82 -20.98 5.54
C LEU A 51 -1.84 -19.90 5.99
N ASP A 52 -1.28 -20.02 7.19
CA ASP A 52 -0.25 -19.10 7.71
C ASP A 52 1.04 -19.19 6.89
N SER A 53 1.46 -20.40 6.50
CA SER A 53 2.63 -20.60 5.62
C SER A 53 2.44 -19.92 4.27
N LEU A 54 1.28 -20.10 3.65
CA LEU A 54 0.95 -19.49 2.37
C LEU A 54 0.91 -17.97 2.47
N THR A 55 0.32 -17.45 3.54
CA THR A 55 0.26 -16.00 3.82
C THR A 55 1.66 -15.43 4.01
N LEU A 56 2.54 -16.12 4.74
CA LEU A 56 3.93 -15.70 4.93
C LEU A 56 4.71 -15.67 3.60
N LEU A 57 4.53 -16.69 2.76
CA LEU A 57 5.19 -16.75 1.46
C LEU A 57 4.81 -15.55 0.57
N PHE A 58 3.51 -15.27 0.43
CA PHE A 58 3.04 -14.15 -0.39
C PHE A 58 3.44 -12.79 0.19
N THR A 59 3.42 -12.62 1.51
CA THR A 59 3.84 -11.35 2.14
C THR A 59 5.34 -11.11 1.97
N LEU A 60 6.19 -12.13 2.12
CA LEU A 60 7.62 -12.03 1.83
C LEU A 60 7.89 -11.70 0.35
N TRP A 61 7.13 -12.31 -0.57
CA TRP A 61 7.21 -11.98 -1.99
C TRP A 61 6.86 -10.51 -2.27
N VAL A 62 5.79 -9.99 -1.65
CA VAL A 62 5.40 -8.58 -1.77
C VAL A 62 6.47 -7.65 -1.21
N ILE A 63 7.03 -7.96 -0.03
CA ILE A 63 8.14 -7.18 0.55
C ILE A 63 9.34 -7.17 -0.40
N TYR A 64 9.72 -8.31 -0.95
CA TYR A 64 10.80 -8.42 -1.92
C TYR A 64 10.54 -7.54 -3.16
N MET A 65 9.33 -7.60 -3.71
CA MET A 65 8.93 -6.79 -4.86
C MET A 65 9.03 -5.28 -4.58
N ILE A 66 8.59 -4.82 -3.41
CA ILE A 66 8.66 -3.40 -3.00
C ILE A 66 10.12 -2.97 -2.80
N ARG A 67 10.94 -3.79 -2.12
CA ARG A 67 12.31 -3.44 -1.74
C ARG A 67 13.28 -3.40 -2.92
N PHE A 68 13.12 -4.30 -3.89
CA PHE A 68 14.07 -4.45 -4.99
C PHE A 68 13.53 -3.96 -6.32
N LYS A 69 12.37 -4.45 -6.76
CA LYS A 69 11.85 -4.18 -8.11
C LYS A 69 11.14 -2.84 -8.22
N LEU A 70 10.40 -2.44 -7.18
CA LEU A 70 9.52 -1.27 -7.18
C LEU A 70 10.02 -0.15 -6.25
N ARG A 71 11.31 -0.18 -5.86
CA ARG A 71 11.91 0.77 -4.92
C ARG A 71 11.75 2.22 -5.38
N ALA A 72 11.89 2.48 -6.68
CA ALA A 72 11.81 3.83 -7.26
C ALA A 72 10.38 4.42 -7.21
N SER A 73 9.35 3.57 -7.11
CA SER A 73 7.94 3.98 -7.01
C SER A 73 7.41 4.01 -5.58
N TYR A 74 8.23 3.67 -4.58
CA TYR A 74 7.79 3.58 -3.19
C TYR A 74 7.84 4.95 -2.52
N MET A 75 6.68 5.44 -2.07
CA MET A 75 6.55 6.74 -1.39
C MET A 75 6.98 6.67 0.08
N ALA A 76 8.29 6.59 0.32
CA ALA A 76 8.86 6.51 1.67
C ALA A 76 8.47 7.69 2.57
N GLU A 77 8.22 8.87 1.99
CA GLU A 77 7.83 10.09 2.73
C GLU A 77 6.46 9.98 3.40
N LEU A 78 5.59 9.09 2.92
CA LEU A 78 4.23 8.96 3.42
C LEU A 78 4.13 7.96 4.59
N ASP A 79 4.99 6.94 4.58
CA ASP A 79 5.04 5.84 5.54
C ASP A 79 5.90 6.16 6.78
N THR A 80 5.63 7.31 7.41
CA THR A 80 6.40 7.83 8.56
C THR A 80 6.05 7.16 9.90
N THR A 81 5.29 6.06 9.90
CA THR A 81 4.86 5.44 11.16
C THR A 81 5.99 4.59 11.72
N PRO A 82 6.51 4.91 12.92
CA PRO A 82 7.59 4.12 13.46
C PRO A 82 7.04 2.83 14.08
N LEU A 83 7.62 1.70 13.68
CA LEU A 83 7.14 0.36 14.06
C LEU A 83 7.19 0.10 15.57
N TYR A 84 8.14 0.71 16.29
CA TYR A 84 8.31 0.46 17.71
C TYR A 84 7.08 0.87 18.53
N TYR A 85 6.33 1.91 18.13
CA TYR A 85 5.09 2.29 18.82
C TYR A 85 3.99 1.24 18.69
N VAL A 86 4.07 0.34 17.71
CA VAL A 86 3.13 -0.77 17.54
C VAL A 86 3.66 -2.02 18.24
N VAL A 87 4.92 -2.39 17.95
CA VAL A 87 5.50 -3.65 18.44
C VAL A 87 5.70 -3.65 19.96
N VAL A 88 6.19 -2.56 20.55
CA VAL A 88 6.54 -2.51 21.97
C VAL A 88 5.30 -2.65 22.87
N PRO A 89 4.19 -1.92 22.67
CA PRO A 89 2.98 -2.11 23.47
C PRO A 89 2.40 -3.52 23.34
N CYS A 90 2.41 -4.11 22.14
CA CYS A 90 1.94 -5.49 21.93
C CYS A 90 2.80 -6.51 22.69
N ALA A 91 4.13 -6.32 22.71
CA ALA A 91 5.04 -7.20 23.44
C ALA A 91 4.92 -7.06 24.96
N LEU A 92 4.71 -5.84 25.46
CA LEU A 92 4.44 -5.63 26.89
C LEU A 92 3.13 -6.27 27.30
N LEU A 93 2.06 -6.05 26.51
CA LEU A 93 0.75 -6.61 26.80
C LEU A 93 0.76 -8.15 26.79
N SER A 94 1.52 -8.77 25.88
CA SER A 94 1.61 -10.24 25.80
C SER A 94 2.36 -10.89 26.96
N ILE A 95 3.22 -10.15 27.67
CA ILE A 95 3.88 -10.64 28.89
C ILE A 95 2.87 -10.68 30.06
N PHE A 96 1.99 -9.68 30.15
CA PHE A 96 0.99 -9.60 31.22
C PHE A 96 -0.23 -10.49 30.95
N VAL A 97 -0.68 -10.54 29.70
CA VAL A 97 -1.89 -11.27 29.30
C VAL A 97 -1.56 -12.25 28.19
N HIS A 98 -1.58 -13.53 28.54
CA HIS A 98 -1.29 -14.67 27.68
C HIS A 98 -2.23 -15.83 28.05
N PRO A 99 -2.52 -16.77 27.13
CA PRO A 99 -3.35 -17.92 27.44
C PRO A 99 -2.68 -18.81 28.50
N TYR A 100 -3.49 -19.48 29.32
CA TYR A 100 -3.00 -20.49 30.28
C TYR A 100 -3.17 -21.90 29.69
N THR A 101 -2.21 -22.32 28.87
CA THR A 101 -2.18 -23.66 28.25
C THR A 101 -1.02 -24.50 28.79
N LYS A 102 -1.00 -25.80 28.46
CA LYS A 102 0.04 -26.76 28.88
C LYS A 102 1.41 -26.52 28.22
N HIS A 103 1.48 -25.63 27.23
CA HIS A 103 2.69 -25.32 26.47
C HIS A 103 3.68 -24.45 27.27
N PRO A 104 4.97 -24.44 26.89
CA PRO A 104 5.96 -23.60 27.54
C PRO A 104 5.57 -22.11 27.51
N LEU A 105 5.99 -21.38 28.55
CA LEU A 105 5.66 -19.98 28.76
C LEU A 105 5.99 -19.11 27.54
N ILE A 106 7.13 -19.36 26.88
CA ILE A 106 7.59 -18.60 25.72
C ILE A 106 6.58 -18.70 24.57
N THR A 107 6.13 -19.90 24.22
CA THR A 107 5.14 -20.12 23.16
C THR A 107 3.82 -19.44 23.48
N ARG A 108 3.41 -19.44 24.76
CA ARG A 108 2.19 -18.76 25.21
C ARG A 108 2.27 -17.24 25.04
N ILE A 109 3.41 -16.63 25.42
CA ILE A 109 3.66 -15.20 25.24
C ILE A 109 3.75 -14.84 23.75
N LEU A 110 4.45 -15.65 22.95
CA LEU A 110 4.61 -15.42 21.52
C LEU A 110 3.27 -15.51 20.78
N TRP A 111 2.43 -16.47 21.12
CA TRP A 111 1.10 -16.58 20.53
C TRP A 111 0.22 -15.39 20.90
N ALA A 112 0.25 -14.94 22.16
CA ALA A 112 -0.43 -13.72 22.60
C ALA A 112 0.07 -12.47 21.86
N PHE A 113 1.39 -12.35 21.69
CA PHE A 113 2.01 -11.28 20.93
C PHE A 113 1.51 -11.24 19.49
N CYS A 114 1.37 -12.38 18.81
CA CYS A 114 0.84 -12.44 17.44
C CYS A 114 -0.58 -11.89 17.33
N VAL A 115 -1.46 -12.27 18.25
CA VAL A 115 -2.87 -11.83 18.25
C VAL A 115 -2.92 -10.30 18.42
N TYR A 116 -2.21 -9.75 19.40
CA TYR A 116 -2.21 -8.30 19.63
C TYR A 116 -1.54 -7.52 18.50
N LEU A 117 -0.45 -8.05 17.92
CA LEU A 117 0.22 -7.40 16.81
C LEU A 117 -0.64 -7.41 15.55
N GLU A 118 -1.36 -8.49 15.28
CA GLU A 118 -2.29 -8.60 14.14
C GLU A 118 -3.38 -7.53 14.20
N SER A 119 -3.97 -7.30 15.37
CA SER A 119 -5.06 -6.32 15.55
C SER A 119 -4.66 -4.88 15.19
N ILE A 120 -3.39 -4.53 15.37
CA ILE A 120 -2.87 -3.17 15.21
C ILE A 120 -2.05 -3.01 13.92
N SER A 121 -1.62 -4.12 13.32
CA SER A 121 -0.75 -4.17 12.12
C SER A 121 -1.27 -3.40 10.90
N VAL A 122 -2.59 -3.22 10.78
CA VAL A 122 -3.24 -2.52 9.66
C VAL A 122 -3.15 -0.99 9.74
N LEU A 123 -2.79 -0.44 10.90
CA LEU A 123 -2.75 1.02 11.13
C LEU A 123 -1.81 1.79 10.17
N PRO A 124 -0.58 1.34 9.89
CA PRO A 124 0.29 2.04 8.95
C PRO A 124 -0.31 2.14 7.54
N GLN A 125 -0.99 1.09 7.07
CA GLN A 125 -1.67 1.08 5.78
C GLN A 125 -2.79 2.11 5.73
N LEU A 126 -3.63 2.18 6.75
CA LEU A 126 -4.72 3.15 6.82
C LEU A 126 -4.19 4.59 6.88
N ARG A 127 -3.15 4.85 7.67
CA ARG A 127 -2.51 6.17 7.75
C ARG A 127 -1.87 6.58 6.42
N LEU A 128 -1.26 5.64 5.71
CA LEU A 128 -0.73 5.87 4.37
C LEU A 128 -1.85 6.26 3.40
N MET A 129 -2.98 5.54 3.43
CA MET A 129 -4.14 5.84 2.59
C MET A 129 -4.78 7.19 2.91
N GLN A 130 -4.85 7.57 4.19
CA GLN A 130 -5.33 8.89 4.61
C GLN A 130 -4.43 10.03 4.10
N LYS A 131 -3.10 9.84 4.13
CA LYS A 131 -2.14 10.84 3.67
C LYS A 131 -2.00 10.90 2.14
N ALA A 132 -2.26 9.80 1.43
CA ALA A 132 -2.01 9.69 0.00
C ALA A 132 -2.97 10.53 -0.86
N LYS A 133 -4.06 11.06 -0.26
CA LYS A 133 -5.15 11.86 -0.87
C LYS A 133 -5.89 11.23 -2.04
N LEU A 134 -5.35 10.15 -2.59
CA LEU A 134 -5.89 9.32 -3.66
C LEU A 134 -5.58 7.87 -3.25
N ILE A 135 -6.57 6.99 -3.36
CA ILE A 135 -6.45 5.57 -3.01
C ILE A 135 -6.65 4.75 -4.28
N GLU A 136 -5.70 3.86 -4.60
CA GLU A 136 -5.88 2.95 -5.73
C GLU A 136 -7.05 1.97 -5.47
N PRO A 137 -7.91 1.72 -6.46
CA PRO A 137 -9.07 0.86 -6.28
C PRO A 137 -8.69 -0.55 -5.83
N PHE A 138 -7.64 -1.16 -6.40
CA PHE A 138 -7.19 -2.50 -5.99
C PHE A 138 -6.82 -2.58 -4.50
N THR A 139 -6.08 -1.59 -4.01
CA THR A 139 -5.72 -1.49 -2.58
C THR A 139 -6.96 -1.29 -1.70
N ALA A 140 -7.93 -0.51 -2.17
CA ALA A 140 -9.18 -0.31 -1.43
C ALA A 140 -10.01 -1.60 -1.31
N HIS A 141 -10.14 -2.37 -2.39
CA HIS A 141 -10.83 -3.67 -2.36
C HIS A 141 -10.11 -4.66 -1.44
N TYR A 142 -8.77 -4.69 -1.47
CA TYR A 142 -7.98 -5.52 -0.56
C TYR A 142 -8.24 -5.17 0.91
N VAL A 143 -8.16 -3.89 1.29
CA VAL A 143 -8.39 -3.47 2.67
C VAL A 143 -9.85 -3.69 3.09
N PHE A 144 -10.81 -3.55 2.17
CA PHE A 144 -12.22 -3.85 2.43
C PHE A 144 -12.45 -5.35 2.66
N ALA A 145 -11.86 -6.22 1.83
CA ALA A 145 -11.92 -7.67 2.02
C ALA A 145 -11.25 -8.11 3.34
N LEU A 146 -10.13 -7.47 3.69
CA LEU A 146 -9.51 -7.63 5.01
C LEU A 146 -10.49 -7.23 6.12
N GLY A 147 -11.22 -6.11 5.96
CA GLY A 147 -12.32 -5.67 6.82
C GLY A 147 -13.37 -6.75 7.08
N ILE A 148 -13.89 -7.34 6.01
CA ILE A 148 -14.89 -8.42 6.10
C ILE A 148 -14.29 -9.64 6.82
N SER A 149 -13.07 -10.05 6.48
CA SER A 149 -12.39 -11.17 7.13
C SER A 149 -12.29 -10.96 8.64
N ARG A 150 -11.97 -9.74 9.10
CA ARG A 150 -11.87 -9.44 10.54
C ARG A 150 -13.24 -9.44 11.23
N PHE A 151 -14.26 -8.89 10.59
CA PHE A 151 -15.62 -8.93 11.13
C PHE A 151 -16.11 -10.37 11.35
N LEU A 152 -15.84 -11.27 10.41
CA LEU A 152 -16.14 -12.69 10.56
C LEU A 152 -15.33 -13.35 11.68
N GLY A 153 -14.07 -12.95 11.87
CA GLY A 153 -13.24 -13.40 13.01
C GLY A 153 -13.83 -12.99 14.35
N CYS A 154 -14.25 -11.72 14.48
CA CYS A 154 -14.95 -11.25 15.68
C CYS A 154 -16.26 -12.02 15.91
N ALA A 155 -17.07 -12.26 14.86
CA ALA A 155 -18.30 -13.02 14.96
C ALA A 155 -18.06 -14.47 15.41
N HIS A 156 -17.03 -15.13 14.86
CA HIS A 156 -16.62 -16.47 15.26
C HIS A 156 -16.32 -16.55 16.76
N TRP A 157 -15.51 -15.63 17.30
CA TRP A 157 -15.20 -15.60 18.73
C TRP A 157 -16.44 -15.35 19.61
N VAL A 158 -17.37 -14.48 19.18
CA VAL A 158 -18.64 -14.26 19.90
C VAL A 158 -19.50 -15.52 19.92
N ILE A 159 -19.57 -16.24 18.80
CA ILE A 159 -20.28 -17.53 18.72
C ILE A 159 -19.63 -18.55 19.66
N SER A 160 -18.31 -18.67 19.67
CA SER A 160 -17.60 -19.59 20.58
C SER A 160 -17.90 -19.31 22.07
N VAL A 161 -18.04 -18.03 22.44
CA VAL A 161 -18.43 -17.62 23.80
C VAL A 161 -19.85 -18.07 24.12
N TYR A 162 -20.78 -17.86 23.19
CA TYR A 162 -22.19 -18.25 23.33
C TYR A 162 -22.34 -19.77 23.47
N GLU A 163 -21.68 -20.54 22.60
CA GLU A 163 -21.70 -22.01 22.63
C GLU A 163 -21.12 -22.57 23.94
N THR A 164 -20.13 -21.89 24.54
CA THR A 164 -19.58 -22.32 25.83
C THR A 164 -20.37 -21.80 27.05
N ALA A 165 -21.58 -21.27 26.84
CA ALA A 165 -22.46 -20.72 27.88
C ALA A 165 -21.78 -19.67 28.79
N GLY A 166 -20.76 -18.96 28.29
CA GLY A 166 -19.98 -18.01 29.08
C GLY A 166 -19.13 -18.66 30.20
N THR A 167 -19.00 -19.99 30.24
CA THR A 167 -18.21 -20.69 31.27
C THR A 167 -16.76 -20.20 31.30
N TYR A 168 -16.17 -19.90 30.14
CA TYR A 168 -14.84 -19.30 30.03
C TYR A 168 -14.76 -17.79 30.33
N LEU A 169 -15.90 -17.08 30.38
CA LEU A 169 -15.96 -15.65 30.74
C LEU A 169 -16.10 -15.41 32.24
N PHE A 170 -16.74 -16.32 33.00
CA PHE A 170 -17.13 -16.08 34.39
C PHE A 170 -16.32 -16.86 35.46
N LEU A 171 -15.39 -17.74 35.06
CA LEU A 171 -14.55 -18.51 36.01
C LEU A 171 -13.33 -17.71 36.50
N PHE A 172 -13.54 -16.90 37.55
CA PHE A 172 -12.48 -16.18 38.27
C PHE A 172 -11.47 -17.14 38.92
N GLY A 173 -10.27 -17.30 38.35
CA GLY A 173 -9.21 -17.98 39.12
C GLY A 173 -7.85 -18.30 38.49
N SER A 174 -7.73 -18.61 37.19
CA SER A 174 -6.47 -19.23 36.71
C SER A 174 -5.95 -18.89 35.30
N GLY A 175 -6.61 -18.00 34.55
CA GLY A 175 -6.18 -17.61 33.19
C GLY A 175 -7.14 -16.66 32.47
N LEU A 176 -7.96 -15.93 33.24
CA LEU A 176 -9.25 -15.40 32.80
C LEU A 176 -9.17 -14.22 31.83
N PHE A 177 -8.15 -13.38 31.92
CA PHE A 177 -8.06 -12.18 31.06
C PHE A 177 -7.80 -12.52 29.59
N TRP A 178 -7.42 -13.75 29.26
CA TRP A 178 -7.10 -14.13 27.89
C TRP A 178 -8.30 -13.98 26.93
N LEU A 179 -9.42 -14.65 27.20
CA LEU A 179 -10.57 -14.62 26.28
C LEU A 179 -11.20 -13.21 26.14
N PRO A 180 -11.43 -12.44 27.23
CA PRO A 180 -11.85 -11.05 27.12
C PRO A 180 -10.87 -10.16 26.36
N THR A 181 -9.54 -10.37 26.50
CA THR A 181 -8.56 -9.55 25.77
C THR A 181 -8.46 -9.91 24.30
N VAL A 182 -8.71 -11.17 23.92
CA VAL A 182 -8.87 -11.56 22.50
C VAL A 182 -10.08 -10.89 21.89
N LEU A 183 -11.25 -10.94 22.56
CA LEU A 183 -12.44 -10.23 22.08
C LEU A 183 -12.19 -8.72 21.98
N LEU A 184 -11.51 -8.14 22.98
CA LEU A 184 -11.16 -6.72 22.96
C LEU A 184 -10.23 -6.39 21.78
N SER A 185 -9.24 -7.24 21.47
CA SER A 185 -8.34 -7.01 20.33
C SER A 185 -9.07 -7.11 18.98
N GLU A 186 -9.99 -8.06 18.84
CA GLU A 186 -10.85 -8.18 17.65
C GLU A 186 -11.80 -6.97 17.48
N VAL A 187 -12.36 -6.47 18.58
CA VAL A 187 -13.20 -5.26 18.58
C VAL A 187 -12.38 -4.03 18.19
N VAL A 188 -11.18 -3.86 18.76
CA VAL A 188 -10.27 -2.76 18.41
C VAL A 188 -9.95 -2.78 16.92
N GLN A 189 -9.61 -3.94 16.37
CA GLN A 189 -9.32 -4.08 14.95
C GLN A 189 -10.55 -3.78 14.08
N THR A 190 -11.71 -4.33 14.44
CA THR A 190 -12.97 -4.11 13.72
C THR A 190 -13.34 -2.63 13.72
N PHE A 191 -13.18 -1.92 14.83
CA PHE A 191 -13.47 -0.49 14.92
C PHE A 191 -12.54 0.35 14.05
N ILE A 192 -11.23 0.08 14.09
CA ILE A 192 -10.23 0.75 13.23
C ILE A 192 -10.59 0.59 11.74
N LEU A 193 -11.04 -0.60 11.35
CA LEU A 193 -11.32 -0.94 9.96
C LEU A 193 -12.74 -0.53 9.52
N ALA A 194 -13.68 -0.41 10.46
CA ALA A 194 -15.07 -0.01 10.22
C ALA A 194 -15.17 1.41 9.65
N ASP A 195 -14.39 2.37 10.16
CA ASP A 195 -14.35 3.73 9.62
C ASP A 195 -13.99 3.73 8.14
N PHE A 196 -12.92 3.01 7.78
CA PHE A 196 -12.51 2.82 6.40
C PHE A 196 -13.60 2.13 5.56
N CYS A 197 -14.16 1.02 6.04
CA CYS A 197 -15.18 0.24 5.33
C CYS A 197 -16.46 1.06 5.07
N TYR A 198 -16.86 1.91 6.01
CA TYR A 198 -18.01 2.81 5.86
C TYR A 198 -17.79 3.81 4.72
N TYR A 199 -16.66 4.52 4.73
CA TYR A 199 -16.34 5.49 3.66
C TYR A 199 -16.11 4.80 2.32
N TYR A 200 -15.52 3.61 2.31
CA TYR A 200 -15.36 2.80 1.12
C TYR A 200 -16.72 2.43 0.51
N MET A 201 -17.63 1.84 1.28
CA MET A 201 -18.98 1.49 0.81
C MET A 201 -19.73 2.72 0.28
N ARG A 202 -19.65 3.85 1.00
CA ARG A 202 -20.25 5.10 0.55
C ARG A 202 -19.66 5.57 -0.79
N SER A 203 -18.35 5.43 -1.00
CA SER A 203 -17.70 5.80 -2.26
C SER A 203 -18.14 4.92 -3.44
N VAL A 204 -18.32 3.62 -3.20
CA VAL A 204 -18.80 2.65 -4.19
C VAL A 204 -20.26 2.93 -4.57
N VAL A 205 -21.15 3.15 -3.60
CA VAL A 205 -22.56 3.46 -3.84
C VAL A 205 -22.74 4.76 -4.63
N ASN A 206 -21.91 5.77 -4.36
CA ASN A 206 -21.97 7.05 -5.07
C ASN A 206 -21.29 6.99 -6.46
N GLY A 207 -20.74 5.85 -6.87
CA GLY A 207 -20.00 5.70 -8.13
C GLY A 207 -18.72 6.52 -8.21
N GLN A 208 -18.30 7.15 -7.10
CA GLN A 208 -17.03 7.85 -6.97
C GLN A 208 -15.99 6.84 -6.49
N LEU A 209 -15.56 5.96 -7.38
CA LEU A 209 -14.47 5.01 -7.10
C LEU A 209 -13.14 5.77 -7.08
N LEU A 210 -12.99 6.70 -6.14
CA LEU A 210 -11.79 7.42 -5.70
C LEU A 210 -12.27 8.58 -4.84
N VAL A 211 -12.13 8.46 -3.52
CA VAL A 211 -12.10 9.63 -2.63
C VAL A 211 -10.87 10.45 -3.05
N SER A 212 -11.05 11.34 -4.02
CA SER A 212 -10.24 12.52 -4.17
C SER A 212 -10.78 13.53 -3.17
N LEU A 213 -10.02 13.80 -2.12
CA LEU A 213 -10.21 15.00 -1.29
C LEU A 213 -9.76 16.25 -2.08
N SER A 214 -10.31 16.45 -3.27
CA SER A 214 -10.40 17.71 -3.98
C SER A 214 -11.19 17.51 -5.28
N ASN A 215 -12.21 18.35 -5.48
CA ASN A 215 -12.97 18.53 -6.72
C ASN A 215 -12.09 18.47 -7.97
N GLY A 216 -12.44 17.64 -8.96
CA GLY A 216 -11.84 17.72 -10.30
C GLY A 216 -11.90 16.47 -11.19
N THR A 217 -13.10 16.01 -11.51
CA THR A 217 -13.52 15.28 -12.74
C THR A 217 -12.59 14.24 -13.40
N CYS A 218 -12.98 12.96 -13.32
CA CYS A 218 -13.15 12.04 -14.45
C CYS A 218 -14.10 10.90 -14.06
N LYS A 219 -15.12 10.62 -14.87
CA LYS A 219 -16.29 9.79 -14.48
C LYS A 219 -16.03 8.30 -14.29
N TYR A 220 -14.96 7.71 -14.83
CA TYR A 220 -14.57 6.31 -14.60
C TYR A 220 -13.06 6.09 -14.78
N GLY A 221 -12.23 6.91 -14.13
CA GLY A 221 -10.78 6.76 -14.19
C GLY A 221 -10.03 7.82 -13.40
N THR A 222 -8.84 7.47 -12.91
CA THR A 222 -7.91 8.42 -12.29
C THR A 222 -7.27 9.28 -13.38
N ARG A 223 -7.27 10.60 -13.22
CA ARG A 223 -6.42 11.46 -14.04
C ARG A 223 -4.98 11.31 -13.57
N VAL A 224 -4.20 10.50 -14.30
CA VAL A 224 -2.78 10.24 -13.99
C VAL A 224 -1.85 11.14 -14.81
N ASP A 225 -2.33 11.63 -15.95
CA ASP A 225 -1.56 12.42 -16.89
C ASP A 225 -1.83 13.92 -16.72
N TYR A 226 -0.78 14.66 -16.37
CA TYR A 226 -0.80 16.12 -16.20
C TYR A 226 0.30 16.77 -17.03
N ILE A 227 -0.03 17.90 -17.65
CA ILE A 227 0.95 18.76 -18.30
C ILE A 227 1.21 19.93 -17.34
N MET A 228 2.39 19.92 -16.72
CA MET A 228 2.86 20.99 -15.85
C MET A 228 3.97 21.77 -16.54
N ALA A 229 4.00 23.09 -16.31
CA ALA A 229 5.04 23.98 -16.79
C ALA A 229 5.68 24.69 -15.58
N SER A 230 7.01 24.81 -15.60
CA SER A 230 7.73 25.72 -14.70
C SER A 230 7.30 27.17 -14.91
N GLN A 231 7.22 27.95 -13.83
CA GLN A 231 6.76 29.35 -13.85
C GLN A 231 7.66 30.27 -14.68
N ASP A 232 8.90 29.87 -14.96
CA ASP A 232 9.90 30.66 -15.70
C ASP A 232 9.91 30.40 -17.22
N LEU A 233 8.92 29.66 -17.74
CA LEU A 233 8.90 29.27 -19.14
C LEU A 233 8.43 30.39 -20.06
N TYR A 234 9.03 30.43 -21.25
CA TYR A 234 8.70 31.39 -22.31
C TYR A 234 7.32 31.14 -22.95
N TYR A 235 6.65 30.07 -22.54
CA TYR A 235 5.33 29.67 -22.99
C TYR A 235 4.36 29.62 -21.81
N LYS A 236 3.14 30.10 -22.04
CA LYS A 236 2.02 30.03 -21.09
C LYS A 236 0.94 29.12 -21.66
N PHE A 237 0.29 28.36 -20.77
CA PHE A 237 -0.90 27.60 -21.16
C PHE A 237 -2.04 28.57 -21.47
N VAL A 238 -2.77 28.31 -22.55
CA VAL A 238 -4.01 29.02 -22.81
C VAL A 238 -5.07 28.47 -21.85
N PRO A 239 -5.67 29.31 -20.98
CA PRO A 239 -6.74 28.89 -20.10
C PRO A 239 -7.86 28.21 -20.91
N GLU A 240 -8.49 27.18 -20.33
CA GLU A 240 -9.61 26.42 -20.95
C GLU A 240 -9.28 25.54 -22.16
N THR A 241 -8.05 25.50 -22.66
CA THR A 241 -7.67 24.60 -23.78
C THR A 241 -7.28 23.19 -23.33
N TYR A 242 -7.33 22.92 -22.03
CA TYR A 242 -6.97 21.64 -21.46
C TYR A 242 -8.04 20.59 -21.76
N SER A 243 -7.71 19.62 -22.61
CA SER A 243 -8.63 18.58 -23.07
C SER A 243 -8.00 17.19 -22.93
N VAL A 244 -8.86 16.19 -22.73
CA VAL A 244 -8.48 14.78 -22.65
C VAL A 244 -9.02 14.08 -23.91
N ILE A 245 -8.11 13.50 -24.69
CA ILE A 245 -8.40 12.81 -25.95
C ILE A 245 -8.32 11.31 -25.70
N SER A 246 -9.42 10.61 -25.96
CA SER A 246 -9.46 9.15 -25.83
C SER A 246 -8.57 8.48 -26.89
N SER A 247 -7.76 7.51 -26.46
CA SER A 247 -6.77 6.81 -27.30
C SER A 247 -7.38 5.84 -28.33
N LYS A 248 -8.72 5.78 -28.47
CA LYS A 248 -9.44 4.92 -29.43
C LYS A 248 -8.89 3.47 -29.51
N GLY A 249 -8.47 2.90 -28.38
CA GLY A 249 -8.05 1.50 -28.28
C GLY A 249 -6.56 1.21 -28.49
N THR A 250 -5.69 2.21 -28.67
CA THR A 250 -4.24 1.99 -28.77
C THR A 250 -3.50 2.01 -27.42
N SER A 251 -4.13 2.53 -26.37
CA SER A 251 -3.60 2.58 -24.99
C SER A 251 -4.73 2.63 -23.97
N ASP A 252 -4.46 2.08 -22.79
CA ASP A 252 -5.21 2.20 -21.54
C ASP A 252 -5.15 3.60 -20.91
N HIS A 253 -4.25 4.46 -21.39
CA HIS A 253 -4.17 5.87 -21.03
C HIS A 253 -4.91 6.76 -22.03
N HIS A 254 -5.49 7.85 -21.54
CA HIS A 254 -6.03 8.92 -22.38
C HIS A 254 -4.98 10.00 -22.60
N LEU A 255 -4.88 10.51 -23.83
CA LEU A 255 -3.94 11.56 -24.14
C LEU A 255 -4.45 12.88 -23.58
N VAL A 256 -3.53 13.71 -23.13
CA VAL A 256 -3.85 15.04 -22.62
C VAL A 256 -3.30 16.07 -23.57
N LYS A 257 -4.13 17.05 -23.94
CA LYS A 257 -3.77 18.14 -24.84
C LYS A 257 -4.02 19.47 -24.14
N VAL A 258 -3.08 20.39 -24.29
CA VAL A 258 -3.23 21.79 -23.89
C VAL A 258 -2.58 22.66 -24.95
N ASP A 259 -3.22 23.75 -25.33
CA ASP A 259 -2.63 24.69 -26.26
C ASP A 259 -1.71 25.66 -25.50
N ILE A 260 -0.57 25.97 -26.10
CA ILE A 260 0.45 26.85 -25.52
C ILE A 260 0.63 28.10 -26.38
N VAL A 261 0.82 29.24 -25.72
CA VAL A 261 1.13 30.52 -26.36
C VAL A 261 2.46 31.04 -25.89
N THR A 262 3.19 31.67 -26.80
CA THR A 262 4.47 32.32 -26.51
C THR A 262 4.23 33.60 -25.71
N ALA A 263 4.88 33.74 -24.55
CA ALA A 263 4.80 34.95 -23.74
C ALA A 263 5.56 36.08 -24.45
N ALA A 264 4.82 37.06 -24.98
CA ALA A 264 5.32 38.05 -25.94
C ALA A 264 6.33 39.08 -25.40
N ASP A 265 6.85 38.95 -24.18
CA ASP A 265 7.56 40.06 -23.51
C ASP A 265 8.96 39.75 -22.95
N ARG A 266 9.65 38.74 -23.48
CA ARG A 266 11.08 38.56 -23.15
C ARG A 266 11.90 38.29 -24.41
N ARG A 267 12.75 39.26 -24.80
CA ARG A 267 13.69 39.09 -25.92
C ARG A 267 14.47 37.76 -25.76
N PRO A 268 14.66 36.97 -26.83
CA PRO A 268 15.37 35.70 -26.73
C PRO A 268 16.82 35.92 -26.32
N LYS A 269 17.24 35.37 -25.17
CA LYS A 269 18.66 35.19 -24.88
C LYS A 269 19.18 34.12 -25.84
N LYS A 270 20.05 34.49 -26.79
CA LYS A 270 20.77 33.54 -27.65
C LYS A 270 21.56 32.57 -26.76
N LEU A 271 21.09 31.33 -26.65
CA LEU A 271 21.87 30.25 -26.04
C LEU A 271 23.03 29.93 -27.00
N LYS A 272 24.27 30.21 -26.60
CA LYS A 272 25.45 29.82 -27.37
C LYS A 272 25.51 28.30 -27.44
N GLN A 273 25.43 27.77 -28.66
CA GLN A 273 25.69 26.36 -28.97
C GLN A 273 27.14 26.05 -28.61
N LYS A 274 27.39 25.30 -27.52
CA LYS A 274 28.66 24.59 -27.35
C LYS A 274 28.44 23.17 -27.85
N VAL A 275 28.67 22.97 -29.15
CA VAL A 275 28.68 21.64 -29.77
C VAL A 275 30.01 20.99 -29.42
N SER A 276 30.04 20.16 -28.39
CA SER A 276 31.10 19.17 -28.22
C SER A 276 30.66 17.89 -28.93
N ARG A 277 31.28 17.58 -30.08
CA ARG A 277 31.12 16.28 -30.73
C ARG A 277 31.72 15.21 -29.81
N ILE A 278 30.89 14.34 -29.25
CA ILE A 278 31.33 13.05 -28.73
C ILE A 278 31.21 12.08 -29.92
N ALA A 279 32.35 11.71 -30.51
CA ALA A 279 32.39 10.65 -31.49
C ALA A 279 32.27 9.31 -30.76
N SER A 280 31.20 8.58 -31.00
CA SER A 280 31.10 7.16 -30.66
C SER A 280 31.63 6.34 -31.83
N SER A 281 32.93 6.02 -31.83
CA SER A 281 33.44 4.94 -32.67
C SER A 281 33.22 3.62 -31.94
N CYS A 282 32.26 2.82 -32.39
CA CYS A 282 32.31 1.38 -32.17
C CYS A 282 31.89 0.70 -33.48
N SER A 283 32.91 0.25 -34.21
CA SER A 283 32.78 -0.51 -35.45
C SER A 283 32.61 -1.98 -35.08
N CYS A 284 31.55 -2.61 -35.59
CA CYS A 284 31.43 -4.06 -35.65
C CYS A 284 31.78 -4.49 -37.07
N ASN A 285 32.91 -5.17 -37.27
CA ASN A 285 33.13 -6.19 -38.31
C ASN A 285 34.56 -6.78 -38.26
N GLY A 286 34.66 -8.11 -38.34
CA GLY A 286 35.87 -8.86 -38.76
C GLY A 286 36.42 -9.79 -37.66
N MET A 287 36.19 -11.12 -37.69
CA MET A 287 36.74 -12.15 -38.58
C MET A 287 38.00 -12.81 -37.98
N TRP A 288 37.81 -13.96 -37.33
CA TRP A 288 38.89 -14.85 -36.87
C TRP A 288 39.23 -15.84 -37.99
N LYS A 289 40.51 -15.86 -38.38
CA LYS A 289 41.10 -16.86 -39.28
C LYS A 289 41.97 -17.80 -38.44
N ILE A 290 41.87 -19.09 -38.76
CA ILE A 290 42.68 -20.18 -38.25
C ILE A 290 44.06 -20.10 -38.91
N ASP A 291 45.11 -20.25 -38.10
CA ASP A 291 46.35 -21.00 -38.38
C ASP A 291 46.87 -21.57 -37.05
#